data_AF-A0A3S3RUH5-F1
#
_entry.id   AF-A0A3S3RUH5-F1
#
_cell.length_a   1.000
_cell.length_b   1.000
_cell.length_c   1.000
_cell.angle_alpha   90.00
_cell.angle_beta   90.00
_cell.angle_gamma   90.00
#
_symmetry.space_group_name_H-M   'P 1'
#
loop_
_entity.id
_entity.type
_entity.pdbx_description
1 polymer ?
#
loop_
_entity_poly.entity_id
_entity_poly.type
_entity_poly.pdbx_seq_one_letter_code
_entity_poly.pdbx_strand_id
1 'polypeptide(L)' 'SPDLNPIENLWAIIKDRLEKETNVSISNWKQTIAKIWNDVSTTEMQNLIHSMPLRLEACIEFKGETIKTKLSKH' A
#
# COMPACT_ATOMS: atom_id res chain seq x y z
N SER A 1 13.49 -6.81 3.01
CA SER A 1 12.29 -7.02 2.19
C SER A 1 11.34 -5.85 2.28
N PRO A 2 11.13 -5.09 1.20
CA PRO A 2 10.09 -4.06 1.14
C PRO A 2 8.69 -4.63 1.37
N ASP A 3 8.43 -5.88 0.97
CA ASP A 3 7.10 -6.51 1.07
C ASP A 3 6.59 -6.73 2.52
N LEU A 4 7.50 -6.60 3.50
CA LEU A 4 7.22 -6.67 4.94
C LEU A 4 7.19 -5.29 5.61
N ASN A 5 7.32 -4.21 4.85
CA ASN A 5 7.21 -2.86 5.39
C ASN A 5 5.78 -2.34 5.18
N PRO A 6 5.00 -2.06 6.23
CA PRO A 6 3.65 -1.51 6.11
C PRO A 6 3.57 -0.25 5.25
N ILE A 7 4.66 0.54 5.17
CA ILE A 7 4.70 1.76 4.35
C ILE A 7 4.56 1.47 2.84
N GLU A 8 5.00 0.30 2.35
CA GLU A 8 4.86 -0.08 0.95
C GLU A 8 3.39 -0.31 0.58
N ASN A 9 2.59 -0.76 1.54
CA ASN A 9 1.15 -0.92 1.35
C ASN A 9 0.43 0.41 1.34
N LEU A 10 0.87 1.34 2.19
CA LEU A 10 0.39 2.71 2.17
C LEU A 10 0.70 3.37 0.81
N TRP A 11 1.90 3.16 0.27
CA TRP A 11 2.25 3.61 -1.08
C TRP A 11 1.40 2.95 -2.17
N ALA A 12 1.00 1.69 -2.00
CA ALA A 12 0.07 1.05 -2.94
C ALA A 12 -1.31 1.73 -2.94
N ILE A 13 -1.86 2.03 -1.75
CA ILE A 13 -3.13 2.76 -1.60
C ILE A 13 -3.03 4.15 -2.23
N ILE A 14 -1.94 4.88 -1.97
CA ILE A 14 -1.74 6.22 -2.51
C ILE A 14 -1.69 6.20 -4.03
N LYS A 15 -1.00 5.23 -4.63
CA LYS A 15 -0.96 5.08 -6.10
C LYS A 15 -2.33 4.77 -6.69
N ASP A 16 -3.06 3.81 -6.12
CA ASP A 16 -4.42 3.47 -6.59
C ASP A 16 -5.39 4.65 -6.51
N ARG A 17 -5.34 5.44 -5.44
CA ARG A 17 -6.14 6.66 -5.30
C ARG A 17 -5.68 7.76 -6.27
N LEU A 18 -4.37 7.93 -6.46
CA LEU A 18 -3.81 8.93 -7.38
C LEU A 18 -4.16 8.62 -8.85
N GLU A 19 -4.19 7.34 -9.24
CA GLU A 19 -4.61 6.90 -10.58
C GLU A 19 -6.09 7.21 -10.87
N LYS A 20 -6.92 7.32 -9.82
CA LYS A 20 -8.34 7.65 -9.93
C LYS A 20 -8.60 9.17 -9.97
N GLU A 21 -7.60 9.99 -9.67
CA GLU A 21 -7.72 11.45 -9.69
C GLU A 21 -7.60 11.99 -11.14
N THR A 22 -8.63 12.69 -11.59
CA THR A 22 -8.71 13.20 -12.97
C THR A 22 -7.96 14.51 -13.20
N ASN A 23 -7.63 15.23 -12.12
CA ASN A 23 -7.05 16.58 -12.17
C ASN A 23 -5.60 16.64 -11.67
N VAL A 24 -4.81 15.58 -11.89
CA VAL A 24 -3.40 15.55 -11.47
C VAL A 24 -2.49 16.12 -12.56
N SER A 25 -1.59 17.03 -12.18
CA SER A 25 -0.57 17.61 -13.03
C SER A 25 0.76 17.70 -12.29
N ILE A 26 1.84 17.97 -13.03
CA ILE A 26 3.18 18.15 -12.45
C ILE A 26 3.24 19.34 -11.46
N SER A 27 2.32 20.30 -11.53
CA SER A 27 2.28 21.40 -10.58
C SER A 27 1.58 21.05 -9.27
N ASN A 28 0.61 20.12 -9.28
CA ASN A 28 -0.21 19.82 -8.10
C ASN A 28 0.02 18.41 -7.51
N TRP A 29 0.74 17.50 -8.18
CA TRP A 29 0.88 16.10 -7.76
C TRP A 29 1.37 15.93 -6.32
N LYS A 30 2.30 16.77 -5.85
CA LYS A 30 2.79 16.73 -4.46
C LYS A 30 1.68 17.02 -3.47
N GLN A 31 0.84 18.03 -3.76
CA GLN A 31 -0.29 18.39 -2.90
C GLN A 31 -1.36 17.31 -2.93
N THR A 32 -1.63 16.73 -4.11
CA THR A 32 -2.57 15.62 -4.25
C THR A 32 -2.11 14.40 -3.45
N ILE A 33 -0.83 14.02 -3.53
CA ILE A 33 -0.28 12.92 -2.71
C ILE A 33 -0.40 13.22 -1.22
N ALA A 34 -0.07 14.44 -0.78
CA ALA A 34 -0.18 14.83 0.63
C ALA A 34 -1.63 14.80 1.12
N LYS A 35 -2.59 15.23 0.29
CA LYS A 35 -4.02 15.13 0.58
C LYS A 35 -4.44 13.67 0.71
N ILE A 36 -4.11 12.82 -0.26
CA ILE A 36 -4.44 11.40 -0.24
C ILE A 36 -3.86 10.72 1.00
N TRP A 37 -2.61 11.04 1.35
CA TRP A 37 -1.94 10.54 2.56
C TRP A 37 -2.73 10.91 3.83
N ASN A 38 -3.13 12.17 3.96
CA ASN A 38 -3.89 12.65 5.12
C ASN A 38 -5.32 12.10 5.17
N ASP A 39 -5.90 11.76 4.02
CA ASP A 39 -7.22 11.13 3.89
C ASP A 39 -7.20 9.61 4.13
N VAL A 40 -6.03 8.99 4.37
CA VAL A 40 -5.98 7.58 4.79
C VAL A 40 -6.45 7.51 6.24
N SER A 41 -7.55 6.79 6.47
CA SER A 41 -8.14 6.69 7.80
C SER A 41 -7.29 5.84 8.75
N THR A 42 -7.47 6.06 10.05
CA THR A 42 -6.85 5.23 11.10
C THR A 42 -7.22 3.75 10.95
N THR A 43 -8.45 3.45 10.53
CA THR A 43 -8.90 2.09 10.26
C THR A 43 -8.13 1.44 9.11
N GLU A 44 -7.89 2.17 8.03
CA GLU A 44 -7.08 1.68 6.91
C GLU A 44 -5.64 1.41 7.36
N MET A 45 -5.03 2.33 8.14
CA MET A 45 -3.70 2.11 8.71
C MET A 45 -3.65 0.89 9.64
N GLN A 46 -4.66 0.70 10.50
CA GLN A 46 -4.76 -0.46 11.37
C GLN A 46 -4.89 -1.77 10.57
N ASN A 47 -5.69 -1.77 9.49
CA ASN A 47 -5.81 -2.93 8.61
C ASN A 47 -4.48 -3.30 7.95
N LEU A 48 -3.66 -2.31 7.56
CA LEU A 48 -2.31 -2.56 7.06
C LEU A 48 -1.44 -3.28 8.10
N ILE A 49 -1.46 -2.80 9.34
CA ILE A 49 -0.71 -3.41 10.46
C ILE A 49 -1.22 -4.82 10.74
N HIS A 50 -2.54 -5.01 10.83
CA HIS A 50 -3.15 -6.32 11.09
C HIS A 50 -2.92 -7.33 9.96
N SER A 51 -2.60 -6.89 8.73
CA SER A 51 -2.22 -7.79 7.64
C SER A 51 -0.78 -8.32 7.73
N MET A 52 0.06 -7.76 8.62
CA MET A 52 1.48 -8.13 8.75
C MET A 52 1.72 -9.59 9.16
N PRO A 53 1.01 -10.16 10.15
CA PRO A 53 1.16 -11.57 10.50
C PRO A 53 0.92 -12.49 9.29
N LEU A 54 -0.15 -12.25 8.52
CA LEU A 54 -0.48 -13.03 7.31
C LEU A 54 0.62 -12.95 6.25
N ARG A 55 1.26 -11.79 6.09
CA ARG A 55 2.38 -11.61 5.16
C ARG A 55 3.64 -12.32 5.64
N LEU A 56 3.88 -12.34 6.95
CA LEU A 56 5.00 -13.08 7.51
C LEU A 56 4.81 -14.59 7.33
N GLU A 57 3.60 -15.09 7.56
CA GLU A 57 3.23 -16.49 7.29
C GLU A 57 3.44 -16.85 5.82
N ALA A 58 2.95 -16.01 4.90
CA ALA A 58 3.19 -16.20 3.48
C ALA A 58 4.70 -16.20 3.15
N CYS A 59 5.49 -15.29 3.72
CA CYS A 59 6.94 -15.25 3.52
C CYS A 59 7.61 -16.58 3.90
N ILE A 60 7.19 -17.16 5.03
CA ILE A 60 7.68 -18.45 5.53
C ILE A 60 7.26 -19.58 4.59
N GLU A 61 6.00 -19.60 4.16
CA GLU A 61 5.47 -20.59 3.21
C GLU A 61 6.25 -20.56 1.88
N PHE A 62 6.58 -19.36 1.40
CA PHE A 62 7.36 -19.15 0.18
C PHE A 62 8.88 -19.26 0.39
N LYS A 63 9.36 -19.75 1.55
CA LYS A 63 10.79 -19.91 1.86
C LYS A 63 11.62 -18.64 1.63
N GLY A 64 11.01 -17.47 1.84
CA GLY A 64 11.64 -16.16 1.64
C GLY A 64 11.52 -15.57 0.23
N GLU A 65 10.76 -16.19 -0.68
CA GLU A 65 10.45 -15.61 -2.00
C GLU A 65 9.37 -14.51 -1.93
N THR A 66 9.20 -13.76 -3.03
CA THR A 66 8.35 -12.55 -3.08
C THR A 66 6.85 -12.89 -3.04
N ILE A 67 6.10 -12.21 -2.16
CA ILE A 67 4.66 -12.45 -1.91
C ILE A 67 3.75 -11.65 -2.88
N LYS A 68 4.30 -10.63 -3.57
CA LYS A 68 3.54 -9.70 -4.44
C LYS A 68 2.77 -10.40 -5.58
N THR A 69 3.17 -11.59 -5.98
CA THR A 69 2.60 -12.33 -7.13
C THR A 69 1.17 -12.86 -6.90
N LYS A 70 0.64 -12.86 -5.68
CA LYS A 70 -0.72 -13.37 -5.39
C LYS A 70 -1.71 -12.39 -4.75
N LEU A 71 -1.28 -11.27 -4.16
CA LEU A 71 -2.20 -10.26 -3.61
C LEU A 71 -2.98 -9.49 -4.69
N SER A 72 -2.59 -9.59 -5.97
CA SER A 72 -3.31 -8.98 -7.10
C SER A 72 -4.41 -9.86 -7.70
N LYS A 73 -4.70 -11.03 -7.11
CA LYS A 73 -5.65 -12.03 -7.65
C LYS A 73 -6.92 -12.20 -6.82
N HIS A 74 -7.17 -11.36 -5.81
CA HIS A 74 -8.41 -11.33 -5.05
C HIS A 74 -8.94 -9.91 -4.92
#